data_AF-A0A124RCH6-F1
#
_entry.id   AF-A0A124RCH6-F1
#
_cell.length_a   1.000
_cell.length_b   1.000
_cell.length_c   1.000
_cell.angle_alpha   90.00
_cell.angle_beta   90.00
_cell.angle_gamma   90.00
#
_symmetry.space_group_name_H-M   'P 1'
#
loop_
_entity.id
_entity.type
_entity.pdbx_description
1 polymer ?
#
loop_
_entity_poly.entity_id
_entity_poly.type
_entity_poly.pdbx_seq_one_letter_code
_entity_poly.pdbx_strand_id
1 'polypeptide(L)'
;MQIQFTNDAPEYSGRELTLAFMAMVDGEPVQCHITAEALEDHYGAASPRFEDMVGAFDAHRLRTEAAARRLLSETRAQCVVLRSGYVRFYEANVR
;
A
#
# COMPACT_ATOMS: atom_id res chain seq x y z
N MET A 1 -10.92 3.99 -15.18
CA MET A 1 -10.25 4.69 -14.08
C MET A 1 -8.76 4.62 -14.33
N GLN A 2 -8.15 5.77 -14.60
CA GLN A 2 -6.71 5.92 -14.78
C GLN A 2 -6.08 6.09 -13.40
N ILE A 3 -5.27 5.12 -13.01
CA ILE A 3 -4.54 5.13 -11.73
C ILE A 3 -3.05 5.23 -12.02
N GLN A 4 -2.39 6.22 -11.43
CA GLN A 4 -0.95 6.41 -11.45
C GLN A 4 -0.46 6.53 -10.01
N PHE A 5 0.67 5.94 -9.66
CA PHE A 5 1.28 6.14 -8.35
C PHE A 5 2.42 7.13 -8.49
N THR A 6 2.59 8.01 -7.49
CA THR A 6 3.75 8.89 -7.44
C THR A 6 4.90 8.14 -6.81
N ASN A 7 6.13 8.42 -7.25
CA ASN A 7 7.33 7.81 -6.69
C ASN A 7 7.83 8.58 -5.45
N ASP A 8 6.92 9.26 -4.75
CA ASP A 8 7.24 9.99 -3.54
C ASP A 8 7.56 9.01 -2.40
N ALA A 9 8.34 9.48 -1.43
CA ALA A 9 8.61 8.72 -0.21
C ALA A 9 7.31 8.53 0.58
N PRO A 10 7.04 7.33 1.11
CA PRO A 10 5.86 7.12 1.92
C PRO A 10 5.98 7.85 3.27
N GLU A 11 4.87 8.36 3.79
CA GLU A 11 4.82 8.96 5.12
C GLU A 11 4.55 7.89 6.18
N TYR A 12 5.39 7.81 7.19
CA TYR A 12 5.25 6.85 8.29
C TYR A 12 4.47 7.42 9.46
N SER A 13 3.44 6.68 9.89
CA SER A 13 2.71 6.93 11.12
C SER A 13 2.96 5.79 12.11
N GLY A 14 3.83 6.03 13.10
CA GLY A 14 4.06 5.09 14.19
C GLY A 14 2.88 4.95 15.16
N ARG A 15 1.97 5.94 15.19
CA ARG A 15 0.73 5.88 16.00
C ARG A 15 -0.29 4.95 15.37
N GLU A 16 -0.51 5.08 14.06
CA GLU A 16 -1.50 4.28 13.32
C GLU A 16 -0.91 2.99 12.76
N LEU A 17 0.41 2.79 12.88
CA LEU A 17 1.17 1.66 12.34
C LEU A 17 0.92 1.48 10.83
N THR A 18 1.05 2.59 10.08
CA THR A 18 0.84 2.62 8.63
C THR A 18 1.92 3.40 7.90
N LEU A 19 2.11 3.08 6.62
CA LEU A 19 2.75 3.95 5.64
C LEU A 19 1.67 4.53 4.72
N ALA A 20 1.68 5.85 4.51
CA ALA A 20 0.85 6.53 3.54
C ALA A 20 1.65 6.77 2.24
N PHE A 21 1.03 6.55 1.09
CA PHE A 21 1.62 6.78 -0.24
C PHE A 21 0.55 7.30 -1.21
N MET A 22 0.97 8.02 -2.24
CA MET A 22 0.05 8.77 -3.09
C MET A 22 -0.26 8.07 -4.41
N ALA A 23 -1.54 8.09 -4.78
CA ALA A 23 -2.03 7.76 -6.11
C ALA A 23 -2.73 8.97 -6.73
N MET A 24 -2.66 9.09 -8.05
CA MET A 24 -3.50 9.97 -8.86
C MET A 24 -4.56 9.11 -9.52
N VAL A 25 -5.83 9.39 -9.22
CA VAL A 25 -6.99 8.69 -9.77
C VAL A 25 -7.80 9.67 -10.61
N ASP A 26 -7.81 9.46 -11.92
CA ASP A 26 -8.48 10.35 -12.89
C ASP A 26 -8.08 11.84 -12.70
N GLY A 27 -6.83 12.08 -12.30
CA GLY A 27 -6.27 13.43 -12.07
C GLY A 27 -6.37 13.95 -10.63
N GLU A 28 -7.10 13.26 -9.75
CA GLU A 28 -7.27 13.66 -8.35
C GLU A 28 -6.32 12.89 -7.42
N PRO A 29 -5.68 13.56 -6.44
CA PRO A 29 -4.81 12.90 -5.47
C PRO A 29 -5.62 12.07 -4.46
N VAL A 30 -5.22 10.81 -4.29
CA VAL A 30 -5.82 9.86 -3.35
C VAL A 30 -4.72 9.27 -2.47
N GLN A 31 -4.81 9.52 -1.16
CA GLN A 31 -3.88 8.96 -0.19
C GLN A 31 -4.23 7.51 0.11
N CYS A 32 -3.28 6.63 -0.20
CA CYS A 32 -3.33 5.21 0.10
C CYS A 32 -2.54 4.94 1.39
N HIS A 33 -2.93 3.91 2.14
CA HIS A 33 -2.20 3.45 3.31
C HIS A 33 -1.94 1.95 3.20
N ILE A 34 -0.82 1.49 3.75
CA ILE A 34 -0.56 0.08 4.01
C ILE A 34 -0.19 -0.09 5.49
N THR A 35 -0.77 -1.11 6.13
CA THR A 35 -0.53 -1.40 7.55
C THR A 35 0.82 -2.08 7.77
N ALA A 36 1.42 -1.89 8.96
CA ALA A 36 2.61 -2.62 9.40
C ALA A 36 2.41 -4.15 9.26
N GLU A 37 1.28 -4.68 9.74
CA GLU A 37 0.91 -6.10 9.61
C GLU A 37 1.04 -6.61 8.16
N ALA A 38 0.55 -5.82 7.18
CA ALA A 38 0.64 -6.20 5.77
C ALA A 38 2.10 -6.20 5.25
N LEU A 39 2.91 -5.25 5.70
CA LEU A 39 4.33 -5.17 5.34
C LEU A 39 5.14 -6.31 5.96
N GLU A 40 4.84 -6.68 7.20
CA GLU A 40 5.47 -7.81 7.89
C GLU A 40 5.09 -9.14 7.23
N ASP A 41 3.79 -9.39 7.06
CA ASP A 41 3.26 -10.66 6.56
C ASP A 41 3.62 -10.94 5.09
N HIS A 42 3.64 -9.90 4.24
CA HIS A 42 3.70 -10.09 2.79
C HIS A 42 4.96 -9.50 2.12
N TYR A 43 5.61 -8.55 2.76
CA TYR A 43 6.69 -7.76 2.15
C TYR A 43 7.99 -7.76 2.97
N GLY A 44 8.05 -8.55 4.05
CA GLY A 44 9.27 -8.83 4.79
C GLY A 44 9.77 -7.71 5.70
N ALA A 45 8.92 -6.78 6.14
CA ALA A 45 9.29 -5.87 7.22
C ALA A 45 9.64 -6.68 8.48
N ALA A 46 10.79 -6.41 9.09
CA ALA A 46 11.24 -7.14 10.28
C ALA A 46 10.53 -6.67 11.57
N SER A 47 9.98 -5.46 11.56
CA SER A 47 9.27 -4.85 12.69
C SER A 47 8.42 -3.66 12.21
N PRO A 48 7.56 -3.08 13.07
CA PRO A 48 6.78 -1.91 12.71
C PRO A 48 7.57 -0.60 12.84
N ARG A 49 8.91 -0.67 12.92
CA ARG A 49 9.78 0.51 12.99
C ARG A 49 9.88 1.17 11.62
N PHE A 50 10.10 2.48 11.63
CA PHE A 50 10.24 3.31 10.43
C PHE A 50 11.15 2.69 9.36
N GLU A 51 12.38 2.33 9.72
CA GLU A 51 13.39 1.83 8.78
C GLU A 51 12.96 0.51 8.12
N ASP A 52 12.42 -0.42 8.91
CA ASP A 52 11.97 -1.73 8.43
C ASP A 52 10.74 -1.61 7.53
N MET A 53 9.77 -0.77 7.91
CA MET A 53 8.55 -0.56 7.13
C MET A 53 8.84 0.14 5.80
N VAL A 54 9.60 1.24 5.83
CA VAL A 54 9.96 1.99 4.60
C VAL A 54 10.83 1.12 3.69
N GLY A 55 11.82 0.42 4.25
CA GLY A 55 12.67 -0.49 3.49
C GLY A 55 11.88 -1.61 2.81
N ALA A 56 10.95 -2.25 3.52
CA ALA A 56 10.07 -3.27 2.95
C ALA A 56 9.16 -2.72 1.85
N PHE A 57 8.59 -1.53 2.06
CA PHE A 57 7.75 -0.86 1.08
C PHE A 57 8.53 -0.51 -0.18
N ASP A 58 9.71 0.10 -0.08
CA ASP A 58 10.50 0.48 -1.25
C ASP A 58 11.00 -0.76 -2.02
N ALA A 59 11.44 -1.80 -1.32
CA ALA A 59 11.86 -3.07 -1.94
C ALA A 59 10.72 -3.77 -2.72
N HIS A 60 9.46 -3.54 -2.32
CA HIS A 60 8.28 -4.18 -2.90
C HIS A 60 7.26 -3.20 -3.48
N ARG A 61 7.68 -1.96 -3.79
CA ARG A 61 6.79 -0.85 -4.15
C ARG A 61 5.82 -1.22 -5.26
N LEU A 62 6.34 -1.82 -6.34
CA LEU A 62 5.52 -2.23 -7.49
C LEU A 62 4.43 -3.25 -7.13
N ARG A 63 4.72 -4.18 -6.20
CA ARG A 63 3.74 -5.18 -5.74
C ARG A 63 2.67 -4.54 -4.86
N THR A 64 3.09 -3.67 -3.93
CA THR A 64 2.17 -2.90 -3.09
C THR A 64 1.24 -2.01 -3.92
N GLU A 65 1.79 -1.30 -4.90
CA GLU A 65 1.03 -0.46 -5.84
C GLU A 65 0.06 -1.28 -6.70
N ALA A 66 0.44 -2.49 -7.12
CA ALA A 66 -0.45 -3.36 -7.88
C ALA A 66 -1.66 -3.82 -7.04
N ALA A 67 -1.45 -4.17 -5.77
CA ALA A 67 -2.53 -4.45 -4.82
C ALA A 67 -3.40 -3.21 -4.56
N ALA A 68 -2.78 -2.04 -4.36
CA ALA A 68 -3.48 -0.77 -4.18
C ALA A 68 -4.35 -0.42 -5.40
N ARG A 69 -3.83 -0.62 -6.61
CA ARG A 69 -4.53 -0.38 -7.87
C ARG A 69 -5.80 -1.22 -7.97
N ARG A 70 -5.70 -2.50 -7.59
CA ARG A 70 -6.86 -3.40 -7.56
C ARG A 70 -7.89 -2.91 -6.54
N LEU A 71 -7.47 -2.57 -5.32
CA LEU A 71 -8.35 -2.08 -4.27
C LEU A 71 -9.08 -0.81 -4.70
N LEU A 72 -8.33 0.19 -5.17
CA LEU A 72 -8.89 1.44 -5.71
C LEU A 72 -9.95 1.16 -6.76
N SER A 73 -9.68 0.24 -7.69
CA SER A 73 -10.60 -0.09 -8.78
C SER A 73 -11.90 -0.73 -8.27
N GLU A 74 -11.81 -1.60 -7.26
CA GLU A 74 -12.95 -2.28 -6.64
C GLU A 74 -13.79 -1.34 -5.79
N THR A 75 -13.16 -0.38 -5.11
CA THR A 75 -13.82 0.56 -4.20
C THR A 75 -14.17 1.89 -4.85
N ARG A 76 -13.87 2.08 -6.14
CA ARG A 76 -14.03 3.36 -6.85
C ARG A 76 -13.33 4.50 -6.10
N ALA A 77 -12.08 4.26 -5.73
CA ALA A 77 -11.21 5.16 -4.96
C ALA A 77 -11.65 5.46 -3.52
N GLN A 78 -12.58 4.68 -2.94
CA GLN A 78 -13.01 4.83 -1.55
C GLN A 78 -12.22 3.89 -0.61
N CYS A 79 -11.84 4.36 0.58
CA CYS A 79 -11.26 3.54 1.66
C CYS A 79 -9.99 2.75 1.28
N VAL A 80 -8.86 3.45 1.21
CA VAL A 80 -7.63 2.91 0.61
C VAL A 80 -6.61 2.45 1.66
N VAL A 81 -7.01 1.54 2.54
CA VAL A 81 -6.09 0.91 3.50
C VAL A 81 -5.84 -0.53 3.07
N LEU A 82 -4.64 -0.81 2.58
CA LEU A 82 -4.12 -2.15 2.34
C LEU A 82 -3.80 -2.83 3.68
N ARG A 83 -4.72 -3.69 4.12
CA ARG A 83 -4.54 -4.58 5.26
C ARG A 83 -4.06 -5.96 4.81
N SER A 84 -3.39 -6.70 5.70
CA SER A 84 -2.84 -8.04 5.43
C SER A 84 -3.87 -8.96 4.77
N GLY A 85 -5.10 -9.02 5.31
CA GLY A 85 -6.17 -9.84 4.73
C GLY A 85 -6.51 -9.52 3.27
N TYR A 86 -6.46 -8.24 2.85
CA TYR A 86 -6.69 -7.88 1.44
C TYR A 86 -5.49 -8.26 0.58
N VAL A 87 -4.27 -8.02 1.06
CA VAL A 87 -3.04 -8.40 0.33
C VAL A 87 -3.02 -9.91 0.08
N ARG A 88 -3.33 -10.71 1.11
CA ARG A 88 -3.49 -12.18 0.99
C ARG A 88 -4.51 -12.57 -0.07
N PHE A 89 -5.68 -11.93 -0.09
CA PHE A 89 -6.70 -12.18 -1.11
C PHE A 89 -6.22 -11.81 -2.51
N TYR A 90 -5.58 -10.64 -2.67
CA TYR A 90 -5.04 -10.18 -3.93
C TYR A 90 -4.00 -11.17 -4.47
N GLU A 91 -3.00 -11.55 -3.68
CA GLU A 91 -1.94 -12.47 -4.09
C GLU A 91 -2.46 -13.85 -4.49
N ALA A 92 -3.48 -14.37 -3.80
CA ALA A 92 -4.11 -15.64 -4.15
C ALA A 92 -4.91 -15.60 -5.47
N ASN A 93 -5.24 -14.41 -5.98
CA ASN A 93 -6.10 -14.22 -7.15
C ASN A 93 -5.40 -13.49 -8.31
N VAL A 94 -4.13 -13.11 -8.15
CA VAL A 94 -3.28 -12.66 -9.26
C VAL A 94 -3.00 -13.87 -10.16
N ARG A 95 -3.54 -13.84 -11.38
CA ARG A 95 -3.26 -14.79 -12.45
C ARG A 95 -2.48 -14.10 -13.56
#